data_AF-E1IHC4-F1
#
_entry.id   AF-E1IHC4-F1
#
_cell.length_a   1.000
_cell.length_b   1.000
_cell.length_c   1.000
_cell.angle_alpha   90.00
_cell.angle_beta   90.00
_cell.angle_gamma   90.00
#
_symmetry.space_group_name_H-M   'P 1'
#
loop_
_entity.id
_entity.type
_entity.pdbx_description
1 polymer ?
#
loop_
_entity_poly.entity_id
_entity_poly.type
_entity_poly.pdbx_seq_one_letter_code
_entity_poly.pdbx_strand_id
1 'polypeptide(L)'
;MLDMEHLTPRQLLAAERIQEDEGFAGGLADDAAARVIRWAGEVAVRSAVPEVSDDLLDATLSALRQAARQAARQAHTGQDVLALAQAAFATLAPALPSPAPATLSQPLEAVVALASEPAPVPPAAPVVPPNRPRVALGVRQISLTTHRVY
;
A
#
# COMPACT_ATOMS: atom_id res chain seq x y z
N MET A 1 4.20 4.93 14.86
CA MET A 1 5.31 4.14 14.30
C MET A 1 4.68 3.32 13.19
N LEU A 2 5.19 3.35 11.96
CA LEU A 2 4.65 2.51 10.90
C LEU A 2 4.95 1.05 11.25
N ASP A 3 3.94 0.19 11.31
CA ASP A 3 4.12 -1.26 11.51
C ASP A 3 4.75 -1.85 10.24
N MET A 4 6.08 -1.80 10.16
CA MET A 4 6.84 -2.19 8.99
C MET A 4 6.73 -3.69 8.66
N GLU A 5 6.29 -4.51 9.63
CA GLU A 5 6.13 -5.96 9.49
C GLU A 5 5.05 -6.37 8.46
N HIS A 6 4.16 -5.46 8.06
CA HIS A 6 3.05 -5.74 7.15
C HIS A 6 3.18 -5.03 5.79
N LEU A 7 4.31 -4.39 5.52
CA LEU A 7 4.55 -3.65 4.28
C LEU A 7 5.03 -4.57 3.17
N THR A 8 4.53 -4.34 1.96
CA THR A 8 5.08 -4.98 0.77
C THR A 8 6.50 -4.45 0.50
N PRO A 9 7.37 -5.22 -0.20
CA PRO A 9 8.73 -4.75 -0.54
C PRO A 9 8.73 -3.39 -1.26
N ARG A 10 7.71 -3.13 -2.08
CA ARG A 10 7.50 -1.86 -2.79
C ARG A 10 7.25 -0.70 -1.82
N GLN A 11 6.43 -0.93 -0.79
CA GLN A 11 6.12 0.06 0.23
C GLN A 11 7.31 0.33 1.15
N LEU A 12 8.08 -0.70 1.50
CA LEU A 12 9.32 -0.55 2.26
C LEU A 12 10.31 0.33 1.50
N LEU A 13 10.59 0.02 0.23
CA LEU A 13 11.49 0.83 -0.61
C LEU A 13 11.02 2.27 -0.75
N ALA A 14 9.71 2.51 -0.86
CA ALA A 14 9.16 3.86 -0.94
C ALA A 14 9.35 4.64 0.37
N ALA A 15 9.21 3.98 1.53
CA ALA A 15 9.46 4.59 2.84
C ALA A 15 10.96 4.87 3.06
N GLU A 16 11.83 3.91 2.75
CA GLU A 16 13.29 4.04 2.86
C GLU A 16 13.81 5.20 2.01
N ARG A 17 13.34 5.33 0.76
CA ARG A 17 13.69 6.45 -0.13
C ARG A 17 13.39 7.83 0.44
N ILE A 18 12.41 7.97 1.33
CA ILE A 18 12.10 9.24 2.01
C ILE A 18 13.01 9.43 3.23
N GLN A 19 13.32 8.37 3.97
CA GLN A 19 14.17 8.43 5.16
C GLN A 19 15.65 8.67 4.82
N GLU A 20 16.12 8.11 3.72
CA GLU A 20 17.51 8.25 3.25
C GLU A 20 17.77 9.55 2.48
N ASP A 21 16.73 10.31 2.14
CA ASP A 21 16.88 11.57 1.41
C ASP A 21 17.32 12.69 2.38
N GLU A 22 18.64 12.85 2.50
CA GLU A 22 19.27 13.92 3.31
C GLU A 22 18.79 15.33 2.92
N GLY A 23 18.37 15.50 1.66
CA GLY A 23 17.86 16.76 1.13
C GLY A 23 16.38 17.01 1.42
N PHE A 24 15.69 16.08 2.09
CA PHE A 24 14.25 16.15 2.35
C PHE A 24 13.89 17.16 3.43
N ALA A 25 14.64 17.17 4.53
CA ALA A 25 14.40 18.05 5.67
C ALA A 25 15.49 19.11 5.89
N GLY A 26 16.46 19.21 4.97
CA GLY A 26 17.51 20.21 5.04
C GLY A 26 16.96 21.63 5.21
N GLY A 27 17.36 22.31 6.27
CA GLY A 27 16.91 23.66 6.61
C GLY A 27 15.70 23.74 7.55
N LEU A 28 15.17 22.60 8.02
CA LEU A 28 14.15 22.53 9.07
C LEU A 28 14.78 22.28 10.44
N ALA A 29 14.11 22.74 11.50
CA ALA A 29 14.41 22.30 12.87
C ALA A 29 14.04 20.82 13.04
N ASP A 30 14.78 20.08 13.89
CA ASP A 30 14.67 18.63 14.05
C ASP A 30 13.22 18.13 14.27
N ASP A 31 12.44 18.81 15.12
CA ASP A 31 11.05 18.43 15.38
C ASP A 31 10.14 18.64 14.16
N ALA A 32 10.39 19.69 13.37
CA ALA A 32 9.66 19.94 12.14
C ALA A 32 10.08 18.94 11.05
N ALA A 33 11.38 18.67 10.93
CA ALA A 33 11.94 17.67 10.06
C ALA A 33 11.34 16.29 10.32
N ALA A 34 11.35 15.82 11.57
CA ALA A 34 10.82 14.53 11.96
C ALA A 34 9.32 14.39 11.64
N ARG A 35 8.52 15.45 11.87
CA ARG A 35 7.09 15.45 11.53
C ARG A 35 6.85 15.34 10.02
N VAL A 36 7.61 16.08 9.23
CA VAL A 36 7.51 16.08 7.76
C VAL A 36 7.98 14.75 7.17
N ILE A 37 9.09 14.18 7.65
CA ILE A 37 9.60 12.86 7.23
C ILE A 37 8.58 11.77 7.54
N ARG A 38 8.02 11.76 8.76
CA ARG A 38 7.00 10.78 9.15
C ARG A 38 5.77 10.84 8.25
N TRP A 39 5.23 12.05 8.04
CA TRP A 39 4.09 12.26 7.17
C TRP A 39 4.38 11.82 5.72
N ALA A 40 5.55 12.18 5.18
CA ALA A 40 5.94 11.81 3.84
C ALA A 40 6.11 10.29 3.67
N GLY A 41 6.66 9.60 4.68
CA GLY A 41 6.75 8.14 4.70
C GLY A 41 5.36 7.48 4.65
N GLU A 42 4.40 7.99 5.42
CA GLU A 42 3.01 7.51 5.38
C GLU A 42 2.33 7.74 4.00
N VAL A 43 2.62 8.86 3.33
CA VAL A 43 2.13 9.12 1.97
C VAL A 43 2.80 8.19 0.96
N ALA A 44 4.12 7.99 1.05
CA ALA A 44 4.88 7.12 0.16
C ALA A 44 4.39 5.66 0.24
N VAL A 45 4.19 5.14 1.46
CA VAL A 45 3.64 3.78 1.68
C VAL A 45 2.24 3.64 1.07
N ARG A 46 1.35 4.63 1.25
CA ARG A 46 0.01 4.59 0.65
C ARG A 46 0.02 4.72 -0.87
N SER A 47 1.01 5.39 -1.43
CA SER A 47 1.14 5.57 -2.88
C SER A 47 1.80 4.37 -3.56
N ALA A 48 2.56 3.58 -2.81
CA ALA A 48 3.27 2.39 -3.29
C ALA A 48 2.39 1.13 -3.33
N VAL A 49 1.09 1.28 -3.59
CA VAL A 49 0.17 0.15 -3.83
C VAL A 49 0.41 -0.46 -5.22
N PRO A 50 0.16 -1.76 -5.43
CA PRO A 50 0.49 -2.45 -6.69
C PRO A 50 -0.29 -1.92 -7.90
N GLU A 51 -1.43 -1.27 -7.69
CA GLU A 51 -2.26 -0.68 -8.75
C GLU A 51 -1.67 0.63 -9.30
N VAL A 52 -0.75 1.25 -8.56
CA VAL A 52 -0.07 2.49 -8.97
C VAL A 52 1.16 2.14 -9.80
N SER A 53 1.25 2.68 -11.02
CA SER A 53 2.42 2.54 -11.88
C SER A 53 3.68 3.16 -11.26
N ASP A 54 4.85 2.64 -11.60
CA ASP A 54 6.15 3.13 -11.13
C ASP A 54 6.36 4.62 -11.45
N ASP A 55 6.01 5.06 -12.66
CA ASP A 55 6.14 6.46 -13.06
C ASP A 55 5.31 7.41 -12.17
N LEU A 56 4.09 6.99 -11.82
CA LEU A 56 3.20 7.75 -10.94
C LEU A 56 3.70 7.74 -9.49
N LEU A 57 4.29 6.63 -9.03
CA LEU A 57 4.95 6.57 -7.73
C LEU A 57 6.16 7.51 -7.68
N ASP A 58 7.04 7.47 -8.69
CA ASP A 58 8.21 8.35 -8.78
C ASP A 58 7.80 9.83 -8.89
N ALA A 59 6.76 10.15 -9.65
CA ALA A 59 6.18 11.49 -9.69
C ALA A 59 5.65 11.93 -8.33
N THR A 60 5.00 11.03 -7.59
CA THR A 60 4.51 11.29 -6.22
C THR A 60 5.65 11.54 -5.24
N LEU A 61 6.71 10.73 -5.28
CA LEU A 61 7.91 10.92 -4.46
C LEU A 61 8.63 12.23 -4.81
N SER A 62 8.69 12.61 -6.09
CA SER A 62 9.22 13.90 -6.54
C SER A 62 8.39 15.08 -6.00
N ALA A 63 7.06 14.98 -6.06
CA ALA A 63 6.16 15.99 -5.50
C ALA A 63 6.32 16.14 -3.98
N LEU A 64 6.50 15.04 -3.23
CA LEU A 64 6.80 15.08 -1.79
C LEU A 64 8.09 15.85 -1.50
N ARG A 65 9.17 15.58 -2.24
CA ARG A 65 10.45 16.30 -2.08
C ARG A 65 10.31 17.79 -2.36
N GLN A 66 9.61 18.14 -3.43
CA GLN A 66 9.38 19.54 -3.79
C GLN A 66 8.56 20.26 -2.72
N ALA A 67 7.52 19.61 -2.20
CA ALA A 67 6.66 20.14 -1.15
C ALA A 67 7.44 20.38 0.17
N ALA A 68 8.27 19.43 0.59
CA ALA A 68 9.10 19.58 1.78
C ALA A 68 10.09 20.75 1.64
N ARG A 69 10.73 20.90 0.47
CA ARG A 69 11.63 22.02 0.18
C ARG A 69 10.91 23.37 0.14
N GLN A 70 9.68 23.42 -0.40
CA GLN A 70 8.88 24.64 -0.38
C GLN A 70 8.51 25.04 1.06
N ALA A 71 8.10 24.06 1.88
CA ALA A 71 7.81 24.30 3.29
C ALA A 71 9.03 24.78 4.06
N ALA A 72 10.22 24.19 3.82
CA ALA A 72 11.47 24.63 4.45
C ALA A 72 11.82 26.08 4.09
N ARG A 73 11.64 26.48 2.84
CA ARG A 73 11.84 27.89 2.42
C ARG A 73 10.88 28.84 3.12
N GLN A 74 9.70 28.39 3.50
CA GLN A 74 8.68 29.21 4.15
C GLN A 74 8.67 29.06 5.68
N ALA A 75 9.49 28.20 6.28
CA ALA A 75 9.50 27.98 7.73
C ALA A 75 9.78 29.26 8.56
N HIS A 76 10.51 30.22 7.98
CA HIS A 76 10.81 31.51 8.60
C HIS A 76 9.59 32.45 8.77
N THR A 77 8.44 32.13 8.15
CA THR A 77 7.21 32.94 8.28
C THR A 77 6.44 32.67 9.58
N GLY A 78 6.89 31.69 10.38
CA GLY A 78 6.21 31.29 11.62
C GLY A 78 4.97 30.41 11.40
N GLN A 79 4.69 30.03 10.16
CA GLN A 79 3.61 29.09 9.83
C GLN A 79 4.02 27.65 10.13
N ASP A 80 3.03 26.77 10.35
CA ASP A 80 3.30 25.34 10.58
C ASP A 80 3.84 24.70 9.30
N VAL A 81 5.11 24.29 9.36
CA VAL A 81 5.84 23.66 8.26
C VAL A 81 5.11 22.42 7.73
N LEU A 82 4.47 21.63 8.60
CA LEU A 82 3.74 20.45 8.16
C LEU A 82 2.53 20.83 7.30
N ALA A 83 1.78 21.85 7.72
CA ALA A 83 0.63 22.36 6.96
C ALA A 83 1.07 22.94 5.60
N LEU A 84 2.20 23.66 5.57
CA LEU A 84 2.78 24.17 4.33
C LEU A 84 3.20 23.04 3.37
N ALA A 85 3.84 21.99 3.89
CA ALA A 85 4.24 20.83 3.09
C ALA A 85 3.01 20.10 2.52
N GLN A 86 1.95 19.94 3.31
CA GLN A 86 0.70 19.32 2.86
C GLN A 86 0.01 20.16 1.77
N ALA A 87 -0.06 21.48 1.95
CA ALA A 87 -0.65 22.38 0.96
C ALA A 87 0.15 22.42 -0.35
N ALA A 88 1.48 22.47 -0.25
CA ALA A 88 2.37 22.38 -1.40
C ALA A 88 2.20 21.05 -2.15
N PHE A 89 2.15 19.94 -1.42
CA PHE A 89 1.93 18.62 -2.00
C PHE A 89 0.57 18.52 -2.69
N ALA A 90 -0.50 19.04 -2.11
CA ALA A 90 -1.82 19.06 -2.75
C ALA A 90 -1.84 19.82 -4.09
N THR A 91 -0.93 20.77 -4.28
CA THR A 91 -0.78 21.53 -5.52
C THR A 91 0.08 20.80 -6.56
N LEU A 92 1.07 20.03 -6.09
CA LEU A 92 2.08 19.37 -6.94
C LEU A 92 1.76 17.91 -7.25
N ALA A 93 0.93 17.27 -6.44
CA ALA A 93 0.64 15.85 -6.57
C ALA A 93 -0.01 15.57 -7.93
N PRO A 94 0.50 14.58 -8.69
CA PRO A 94 -0.19 14.12 -9.87
C PRO A 94 -1.58 13.61 -9.48
N ALA A 95 -2.58 13.82 -10.34
CA ALA A 95 -3.90 13.25 -10.11
C ALA A 95 -3.77 11.72 -10.07
N LEU A 96 -3.83 11.16 -8.85
CA LEU A 96 -3.94 9.72 -8.69
C LEU A 96 -5.23 9.28 -9.38
N PRO A 97 -5.24 8.15 -10.11
CA PRO A 97 -6.47 7.61 -10.65
C PRO A 97 -7.44 7.42 -9.49
N SER A 98 -8.53 8.20 -9.51
CA SER A 98 -9.60 8.06 -8.53
C SER A 98 -10.14 6.64 -8.66
N PRO A 99 -10.21 5.83 -7.58
CA PRO A 99 -10.88 4.55 -7.67
C PRO A 99 -12.30 4.84 -8.16
N ALA A 100 -12.66 4.31 -9.33
CA ALA A 100 -13.97 4.49 -9.90
C ALA A 100 -15.01 4.21 -8.80
N PRO A 101 -15.99 5.11 -8.56
CA PRO A 101 -17.03 4.83 -7.59
C PRO A 101 -17.68 3.52 -8.04
N ALA A 102 -17.70 2.52 -7.15
CA ALA A 102 -18.46 1.30 -7.38
C ALA A 102 -19.89 1.73 -7.70
N THR A 103 -20.28 1.58 -8.96
CA THR A 103 -21.65 1.79 -9.41
C THR A 103 -22.51 0.71 -8.76
N LEU A 104 -22.91 0.94 -7.51
CA LEU A 104 -24.01 0.24 -6.86
C LEU A 104 -25.31 0.69 -7.51
N SER A 105 -25.57 0.22 -8.72
CA SER A 105 -26.91 0.24 -9.31
C SER A 105 -27.57 -1.10 -9.01
N GLN A 106 -28.06 -1.24 -7.78
CA GLN A 106 -29.24 -2.06 -7.53
C GLN A 106 -30.45 -1.14 -7.50
N PRO A 107 -31.47 -1.37 -8.34
CA PRO A 107 -32.83 -1.10 -7.94
C PRO A 107 -33.45 -2.39 -7.40
N LEU A 108 -33.81 -2.34 -6.12
CA LEU A 108 -34.86 -3.15 -5.53
C LEU A 108 -36.12 -3.03 -6.41
N GLU A 109 -36.57 -4.11 -7.03
CA GLU A 109 -38.00 -4.30 -7.30
C GLU A 109 -38.49 -5.55 -6.58
N ALA A 110 -39.38 -5.28 -5.65
CA ALA A 110 -40.02 -6.21 -4.76
C ALA A 110 -41.10 -7.01 -5.48
N VAL A 111 -41.08 -8.32 -5.24
CA VAL A 111 -42.23 -9.15 -4.84
C VAL A 111 -43.54 -8.99 -5.64
N VAL A 112 -43.84 -9.99 -6.47
CA VAL A 112 -45.18 -10.62 -6.50
C VAL A 112 -45.02 -12.13 -6.52
N ALA A 113 -45.65 -12.75 -5.53
CA ALA A 113 -45.71 -14.17 -5.26
C ALA A 113 -46.88 -14.86 -6.01
N LEU A 114 -47.02 -16.18 -5.77
CA LEU A 114 -48.00 -17.17 -6.24
C LEU A 114 -47.60 -17.89 -7.54
N ALA A 115 -47.59 -19.21 -7.66
CA ALA A 115 -48.01 -20.30 -6.76
C ALA A 115 -47.55 -21.67 -7.32
N SER A 116 -47.44 -22.65 -6.42
CA SER A 116 -47.64 -24.11 -6.62
C SER A 116 -46.64 -24.86 -7.54
N GLU A 117 -46.09 -26.04 -7.23
CA GLU A 117 -46.56 -27.15 -6.41
C GLU A 117 -45.36 -28.12 -6.12
N PRO A 118 -45.33 -28.82 -4.97
CA PRO A 118 -44.27 -29.75 -4.62
C PRO A 118 -44.63 -31.20 -5.01
N ALA A 119 -43.65 -31.97 -5.50
CA ALA A 119 -43.78 -33.43 -5.64
C ALA A 119 -42.74 -34.15 -4.76
N PRO A 120 -43.08 -35.26 -4.07
CA PRO A 120 -42.29 -35.72 -2.93
C PRO A 120 -41.64 -37.13 -3.08
N VAL A 121 -40.62 -37.38 -2.23
CA VAL A 121 -40.09 -38.65 -1.63
C VAL A 121 -39.40 -39.76 -2.48
N PRO A 122 -38.58 -40.69 -1.91
CA PRO A 122 -37.28 -40.59 -1.16
C PRO A 122 -36.27 -41.74 -1.59
N PRO A 123 -35.45 -42.40 -0.73
CA PRO A 123 -34.13 -42.04 -0.20
C PRO A 123 -32.98 -43.04 -0.53
N ALA A 124 -31.78 -42.70 -0.05
CA ALA A 124 -30.67 -43.57 0.38
C ALA A 124 -29.57 -44.00 -0.64
N ALA A 125 -28.36 -43.45 -0.42
CA ALA A 125 -27.14 -44.24 -0.36
C ALA A 125 -26.10 -43.53 0.55
N PRO A 126 -25.41 -44.24 1.46
CA PRO A 126 -24.47 -43.64 2.40
C PRO A 126 -22.99 -43.80 1.95
N VAL A 127 -22.13 -42.96 2.55
CA VAL A 127 -20.67 -43.11 2.76
C VAL A 127 -19.73 -43.01 1.53
N VAL A 128 -18.84 -41.99 1.52
CA VAL A 128 -17.34 -42.09 1.53
C VAL A 128 -16.72 -40.69 1.80
N PRO A 129 -15.89 -40.49 2.84
CA PRO A 129 -14.83 -39.46 2.88
C PRO A 129 -13.44 -40.13 2.75
N PRO A 130 -12.30 -39.41 2.76
CA PRO A 130 -11.94 -38.09 2.23
C PRO A 130 -10.72 -38.21 1.26
N ASN A 131 -10.39 -37.18 0.47
CA ASN A 131 -9.06 -37.14 -0.18
C ASN A 131 -8.42 -35.76 -0.05
N ARG A 132 -7.50 -35.63 0.91
CA ARG A 132 -6.59 -34.49 1.05
C ARG A 132 -5.39 -34.71 0.14
N PRO A 133 -5.06 -33.82 -0.81
CA PRO A 133 -3.76 -33.86 -1.46
C PRO A 133 -2.68 -33.40 -0.46
N ARG A 134 -1.80 -34.33 -0.07
CA ARG A 134 -0.52 -34.06 0.58
C ARG A 134 0.40 -33.37 -0.43
N VAL A 135 0.74 -32.10 -0.21
CA VAL A 135 1.85 -31.45 -0.92
C VAL A 135 3.15 -31.92 -0.26
N ALA A 136 3.97 -32.62 -1.03
CA ALA A 136 5.29 -33.09 -0.61
C ALA A 136 6.27 -31.91 -0.56
N LEU A 137 6.84 -31.63 0.62
CA LEU A 137 8.02 -30.79 0.76
C LEU A 137 9.25 -31.53 0.21
N GLY A 138 9.63 -31.20 -1.01
CA GLY A 138 10.93 -31.58 -1.57
C GLY A 138 12.03 -30.72 -0.95
N VAL A 139 12.68 -31.22 0.09
CA VAL A 139 13.92 -30.64 0.65
C VAL A 139 15.06 -30.98 -0.32
N ARG A 140 15.57 -29.98 -1.04
CA ARG A 140 16.83 -30.11 -1.80
C ARG A 140 18.01 -29.96 -0.82
N GLN A 141 18.72 -31.07 -0.57
CA GLN A 141 20.04 -31.05 0.05
C GLN A 141 21.02 -30.28 -0.84
N ILE A 142 21.73 -29.32 -0.26
CA ILE A 142 22.89 -28.68 -0.87
C ILE A 142 24.12 -29.33 -0.24
N SER A 143 24.87 -30.10 -1.01
CA SER A 143 26.14 -30.68 -0.58
C SER A 143 27.23 -29.61 -0.65
N LEU A 144 27.76 -29.20 0.50
CA LEU A 144 29.00 -28.43 0.59
C LEU A 144 30.18 -29.33 0.21
N THR A 145 30.86 -29.01 -0.89
CA THR A 145 32.15 -29.62 -1.21
C THR A 145 33.24 -28.56 -1.05
N THR A 146 33.98 -28.68 0.05
CA THR A 146 35.19 -27.92 0.36
C THR A 146 36.29 -28.32 -0.61
N HIS A 147 36.81 -27.38 -1.40
CA HIS A 147 38.11 -27.54 -2.04
C HIS A 147 39.13 -26.61 -1.38
N ARG A 148 40.01 -27.24 -0.61
CA ARG A 148 41.24 -26.70 -0.05
C ARG A 148 42.32 -26.85 -1.12
N VAL A 149 43.03 -25.78 -1.46
CA VAL A 149 44.31 -25.87 -2.19
C VAL A 149 45.31 -24.99 -1.48
N TYR A 150 46.52 -25.54 -1.40
CA TYR A 150 47.70 -25.21 -0.61
C TYR A 150 48.24 -23.80 -0.80
#